data_AF-A0A8S2AZ35-F1
#
_entry.id   AF-A0A8S2AZ35-F1
#
_cell.length_a   1.000
_cell.length_b   1.000
_cell.length_c   1.000
_cell.angle_alpha   90.00
_cell.angle_beta   90.00
_cell.angle_gamma   90.00
#
_symmetry.space_group_name_H-M   'P 1'
#
loop_
_entity.id
_entity.type
_entity.pdbx_description
1 polymer ?
#
loop_
_entity_poly.entity_id
_entity_poly.type
_entity_poly.pdbx_seq_one_letter_code
_entity_poly.pdbx_strand_id
1 'polypeptide(L)'
;MYKQPRQEIEAYSFEHNSAGRLMYLPVNNSRKRFCTVEPSPDSPAYNALSTATFEDTCGSCVTDDLNEFKHKIREIETVMMGPDSLDLVVDYTDSFDSTACQEINSWRSTLEAISRRDLRADLVSCAKAMSENDLMMAHSMMEKLRQMVSVSGEPIQRLGAYLLEGLVAQLASSGSSIYKALNKCPEPASTELLSYMHILYEVCPYFKFGYMSANGAIAEAMKEENRVHIIDFQIGQGSQWVTLIQAFAARPGGPPRIRITGIDDMTSAYARGGGLSIVGNRLAKLAKKFNVPFEFNSVSVSVSEVKPKNLGVRPGEALAVNFAFVLHHMPDESVSTENHRDRLLRMVKSLSPKVVTLVEQESNTNTAAFFPRFMETMNYYAAMFESIDVTLPRDHKQRINVEQHCLARDVVNIIACEGADRVERHELLGKWRSRFGMAGFTPYPLSPLVNSTIKSLLRNYSDKYRLEERDGALYLGWMHRDLVASCAWK
;
A
#
# COMPACT_ATOMS: atom_id res chain seq x y z
N MET A 1 26.23 -9.21 27.13
CA MET A 1 25.98 -8.00 26.31
C MET A 1 26.47 -8.29 24.89
N TYR A 2 25.62 -8.86 24.05
CA TYR A 2 25.96 -9.22 22.66
C TYR A 2 25.97 -7.94 21.81
N LYS A 3 27.14 -7.52 21.34
CA LYS A 3 27.27 -6.49 20.30
C LYS A 3 26.97 -7.14 18.96
N GLN A 4 25.86 -6.76 18.33
CA GLN A 4 25.61 -7.01 16.91
C GLN A 4 26.60 -6.23 16.04
N PRO A 5 27.09 -6.77 14.91
CA PRO A 5 27.91 -6.01 13.97
C PRO A 5 27.03 -4.98 13.26
N ARG A 6 27.52 -3.74 13.16
CA ARG A 6 27.01 -2.75 12.20
C ARG A 6 27.24 -3.31 10.79
N GLN A 7 26.16 -3.65 10.09
CA GLN A 7 26.20 -3.70 8.63
C GLN A 7 26.18 -2.27 8.11
N GLU A 8 27.29 -1.85 7.53
CA GLU A 8 27.34 -0.67 6.68
C GLU A 8 26.47 -0.93 5.46
N ILE A 9 25.48 -0.08 5.24
CA ILE A 9 24.63 -0.09 4.05
C ILE A 9 25.46 0.55 2.94
N GLU A 10 26.06 -0.26 2.08
CA GLU A 10 26.64 0.21 0.83
C GLU A 10 25.52 0.75 -0.09
N ALA A 11 25.75 1.94 -0.63
CA ALA A 11 24.86 2.59 -1.57
C ALA A 11 24.88 1.84 -2.91
N TYR A 12 23.74 1.31 -3.35
CA TYR A 12 23.62 0.68 -4.65
C TYR A 12 23.74 1.71 -5.78
N SER A 13 24.82 1.60 -6.57
CA SER A 13 25.02 2.32 -7.83
C SER A 13 24.38 1.54 -8.98
N PHE A 14 23.54 2.23 -9.76
CA PHE A 14 23.04 1.72 -11.04
C PHE A 14 24.13 1.89 -12.11
N GLU A 15 24.72 0.79 -12.57
CA GLU A 15 25.53 0.79 -13.80
C GLU A 15 24.67 0.37 -15.00
N HIS A 16 24.72 1.18 -16.07
CA HIS A 16 24.15 0.85 -17.37
C HIS A 16 25.13 -0.03 -18.15
N ASN A 17 24.63 -1.11 -18.75
CA ASN A 17 25.29 -1.71 -19.91
C ASN A 17 24.37 -1.58 -21.14
N SER A 18 24.99 -1.38 -22.31
CA SER A 18 24.42 -0.82 -23.55
C SER A 18 23.41 -1.69 -24.31
N ALA A 19 22.63 -2.52 -23.62
CA ALA A 19 21.61 -3.39 -24.22
C ALA A 19 20.29 -3.49 -23.43
N GLY A 20 19.97 -2.54 -22.54
CA GLY A 20 18.59 -2.33 -22.05
C GLY A 20 17.88 -3.53 -21.39
N ARG A 21 18.62 -4.53 -20.88
CA ARG A 21 18.06 -5.73 -20.25
C ARG A 21 18.70 -5.92 -18.87
N LEU A 22 17.92 -5.77 -17.80
CA LEU A 22 18.31 -6.14 -16.44
C LEU A 22 18.22 -7.66 -16.31
N MET A 23 19.35 -8.34 -16.16
CA MET A 23 19.43 -9.78 -15.84
C MET A 23 20.19 -9.94 -14.53
N TYR A 24 19.62 -10.68 -13.59
CA TYR A 24 20.24 -11.06 -12.32
C TYR A 24 21.19 -12.25 -12.52
N LEU A 25 22.44 -12.12 -12.08
CA LEU A 25 23.35 -13.26 -11.87
C LEU A 25 24.03 -13.12 -10.49
N PRO A 26 23.98 -14.14 -9.62
CA PRO A 26 24.67 -14.10 -8.34
C PRO A 26 26.15 -14.47 -8.52
N VAL A 27 27.06 -13.61 -8.05
CA VAL A 27 28.50 -13.93 -7.97
C VAL A 27 28.78 -14.62 -6.65
N ASN A 28 29.16 -15.89 -6.73
CA ASN A 28 29.66 -16.70 -5.63
C ASN A 28 31.14 -16.32 -5.39
N ASN A 29 31.54 -16.06 -4.13
CA ASN A 29 32.97 -16.20 -3.80
C ASN A 29 33.22 -16.64 -2.36
N SER A 30 33.66 -17.89 -2.27
CA SER A 30 34.25 -18.55 -1.12
C SER A 30 35.62 -17.96 -0.76
N ARG A 31 35.86 -17.63 0.52
CA ARG A 31 37.15 -17.83 1.21
C ARG A 31 37.03 -17.60 2.72
N LYS A 32 37.11 -18.70 3.46
CA LYS A 32 37.34 -18.73 4.92
C LYS A 32 38.78 -18.34 5.22
N ARG A 33 39.01 -17.46 6.21
CA ARG A 33 40.22 -17.45 7.04
C ARG A 33 39.85 -17.12 8.49
N PHE A 34 40.28 -18.00 9.38
CA PHE A 34 40.21 -17.89 10.85
C PHE A 34 41.28 -16.92 11.37
N CYS A 35 41.02 -16.26 12.51
CA CYS A 35 42.02 -16.02 13.58
C CYS A 35 41.36 -15.55 14.90
N THR A 36 41.50 -16.43 15.90
CA THR A 36 41.74 -16.32 17.36
C THR A 36 41.56 -15.02 18.16
N VAL A 37 40.99 -15.23 19.36
CA VAL A 37 40.72 -14.35 20.53
C VAL A 37 41.93 -14.24 21.46
N GLU A 38 42.13 -13.12 22.17
CA GLU A 38 42.61 -13.06 23.57
C GLU A 38 42.17 -11.75 24.31
N PRO A 39 42.10 -11.71 25.67
CA PRO A 39 41.18 -10.82 26.42
C PRO A 39 41.78 -9.92 27.54
N SER A 40 40.90 -9.03 28.08
CA SER A 40 40.87 -8.44 29.45
C SER A 40 41.68 -7.15 29.75
N PRO A 41 41.47 -6.46 30.91
CA PRO A 41 40.24 -5.92 31.53
C PRO A 41 40.42 -4.46 32.03
N ASP A 42 39.35 -3.79 32.51
CA ASP A 42 39.34 -3.00 33.78
C ASP A 42 38.05 -2.16 34.00
N SER A 43 37.54 -2.26 35.23
CA SER A 43 36.43 -1.54 35.90
C SER A 43 36.93 -0.20 36.49
N PRO A 44 36.17 0.69 37.21
CA PRO A 44 34.95 0.42 38.00
C PRO A 44 33.83 1.50 38.11
N ALA A 45 32.68 1.00 38.58
CA ALA A 45 31.68 1.52 39.54
C ALA A 45 31.36 3.02 39.70
N TYR A 46 30.06 3.32 39.79
CA TYR A 46 29.49 4.14 40.87
C TYR A 46 28.08 3.66 41.26
N ASN A 47 27.87 3.51 42.58
CA ASN A 47 26.65 3.14 43.30
C ASN A 47 25.80 4.37 43.67
N ALA A 48 24.49 4.14 43.87
CA ALA A 48 23.60 4.59 44.98
C ALA A 48 22.18 4.85 44.44
N LEU A 49 21.20 3.96 44.67
CA LEU A 49 20.28 3.87 45.82
C LEU A 49 19.52 5.17 46.17
N SER A 50 18.20 5.18 45.91
CA SER A 50 17.21 5.29 47.00
C SER A 50 15.82 4.78 46.58
N THR A 51 15.34 3.86 47.40
CA THR A 51 14.01 3.26 47.53
C THR A 51 12.87 4.24 47.81
N ALA A 52 11.70 3.99 47.22
CA ALA A 52 10.41 4.09 47.92
C ALA A 52 9.37 3.19 47.22
N THR A 53 9.04 2.11 47.90
CA THR A 53 7.98 1.13 47.65
C THR A 53 6.59 1.73 47.89
N PHE A 54 5.66 1.49 46.98
CA PHE A 54 4.23 1.34 47.30
C PHE A 54 3.72 0.10 46.57
N GLU A 55 3.09 -0.79 47.33
CA GLU A 55 2.65 -2.12 46.93
C GLU A 55 1.48 -2.07 45.94
N ASP A 56 1.70 -2.75 44.81
CA ASP A 56 0.88 -3.81 44.22
C ASP A 56 -0.60 -3.95 44.64
N THR A 57 -1.49 -3.67 43.69
CA THR A 57 -2.65 -4.53 43.43
C THR A 57 -3.16 -4.32 42.00
N CYS A 58 -2.77 -5.20 41.06
CA CYS A 58 -3.62 -5.72 39.98
C CYS A 58 -2.83 -6.76 39.15
N GLY A 59 -2.91 -8.01 39.58
CA GLY A 59 -2.37 -9.15 38.84
C GLY A 59 -3.31 -9.61 37.73
N SER A 60 -2.75 -9.70 36.52
CA SER A 60 -3.09 -10.58 35.40
C SER A 60 -4.50 -10.58 34.80
N CYS A 61 -4.61 -10.14 33.53
CA CYS A 61 -5.43 -10.82 32.52
C CYS A 61 -5.17 -10.41 31.05
N VAL A 62 -4.21 -9.54 30.72
CA VAL A 62 -4.04 -9.06 29.31
C VAL A 62 -2.92 -9.76 28.54
N THR A 63 -1.99 -10.43 29.23
CA THR A 63 -0.82 -11.05 28.59
C THR A 63 -1.07 -12.46 28.04
N ASP A 64 -2.07 -13.18 28.57
CA ASP A 64 -2.43 -14.51 28.05
C ASP A 64 -3.14 -14.41 26.69
N ASP A 65 -4.01 -13.42 26.51
CA ASP A 65 -4.81 -13.24 25.29
C ASP A 65 -3.95 -12.86 24.07
N LEU A 66 -2.88 -12.09 24.28
CA LEU A 66 -1.97 -11.67 23.21
C LEU A 66 -1.04 -12.82 22.75
N ASN A 67 -0.68 -13.72 23.68
CA ASN A 67 0.12 -14.90 23.37
C ASN A 67 -0.76 -15.99 22.73
N GLU A 68 -2.01 -16.16 23.18
CA GLU A 68 -2.99 -17.05 22.57
C GLU A 68 -3.32 -16.61 21.13
N PHE A 69 -3.43 -15.31 20.88
CA PHE A 69 -3.68 -14.76 19.54
C PHE A 69 -2.49 -14.93 18.58
N LYS A 70 -1.25 -14.72 19.07
CA LYS A 70 -0.04 -15.03 18.28
C LYS A 70 0.09 -16.52 17.96
N HIS A 71 -0.37 -17.38 18.88
CA HIS A 71 -0.39 -18.82 18.66
C HIS A 71 -1.43 -19.21 17.60
N LYS A 72 -2.61 -18.59 17.62
CA LYS A 72 -3.65 -18.78 16.59
C LYS A 72 -3.21 -18.32 15.21
N ILE A 73 -2.51 -17.18 15.10
CA ILE A 73 -1.95 -16.74 13.81
C ILE A 73 -0.89 -17.72 13.29
N ARG A 74 -0.01 -18.25 14.15
CA ARG A 74 0.98 -19.26 13.73
C ARG A 74 0.36 -20.62 13.39
N GLU A 75 -0.67 -21.06 14.11
CA GLU A 75 -1.44 -22.26 13.76
C GLU A 75 -2.14 -22.07 12.41
N ILE A 76 -2.68 -20.89 12.15
CA ILE A 76 -3.30 -20.53 10.88
C ILE A 76 -2.24 -20.45 9.75
N GLU A 77 -1.08 -19.85 9.98
CA GLU A 77 0.05 -19.87 9.03
C GLU A 77 0.48 -21.31 8.70
N THR A 78 0.50 -22.20 9.68
CA THR A 78 0.86 -23.61 9.49
C THR A 78 -0.22 -24.37 8.71
N VAL A 79 -1.49 -24.07 8.94
CA VAL A 79 -2.63 -24.64 8.19
C VAL A 79 -2.71 -24.09 6.77
N MET A 80 -2.33 -22.82 6.55
CA MET A 80 -2.39 -22.14 5.26
C MET A 80 -1.22 -22.43 4.31
N MET A 81 -0.09 -22.89 4.84
CA MET A 81 1.09 -23.25 4.05
C MET A 81 1.03 -24.68 3.47
N GLY A 82 0.06 -25.51 3.90
CA GLY A 82 0.01 -26.94 3.57
C GLY A 82 1.18 -27.71 4.17
N PRO A 83 1.13 -29.06 4.25
CA PRO A 83 2.27 -29.83 4.74
C PRO A 83 3.47 -29.62 3.80
N ASP A 84 4.59 -29.15 4.36
CA ASP A 84 5.87 -29.03 3.68
C ASP A 84 6.13 -30.30 2.85
N SER A 85 6.39 -30.12 1.56
CA SER A 85 6.86 -31.17 0.67
C SER A 85 8.27 -31.61 1.12
N LEU A 86 8.33 -32.52 2.09
CA LEU A 86 9.53 -33.32 2.31
C LEU A 86 9.58 -34.39 1.21
N ASP A 87 10.63 -34.31 0.41
CA ASP A 87 11.14 -35.41 -0.40
C ASP A 87 11.31 -36.67 0.47
N LEU A 88 10.34 -37.58 0.39
CA LEU A 88 10.51 -38.96 0.84
C LEU A 88 10.71 -39.81 -0.41
N VAL A 89 11.97 -40.14 -0.65
CA VAL A 89 12.38 -41.27 -1.49
C VAL A 89 11.70 -42.51 -0.91
N VAL A 90 10.64 -42.98 -1.56
CA VAL A 90 9.95 -44.22 -1.18
C VAL A 90 10.75 -45.39 -1.73
N ASP A 91 11.50 -46.05 -0.86
CA ASP A 91 11.94 -47.42 -1.10
C ASP A 91 10.75 -48.35 -0.83
N TYR A 92 10.49 -49.24 -1.78
CA TYR A 92 9.25 -50.00 -1.90
C TYR A 92 9.39 -51.31 -1.15
N THR A 93 8.63 -51.55 -0.07
CA THR A 93 8.23 -52.91 0.34
C THR A 93 6.89 -52.92 1.06
N ASP A 94 5.87 -53.25 0.27
CA ASP A 94 4.67 -54.06 0.53
C ASP A 94 4.09 -54.17 1.96
N SER A 95 2.97 -53.47 2.19
CA SER A 95 1.83 -53.94 3.00
C SER A 95 0.66 -52.96 2.79
N PHE A 96 -0.27 -53.30 1.90
CA PHE A 96 -1.48 -52.54 1.61
C PHE A 96 -2.42 -52.54 2.82
N ASP A 97 -2.58 -51.40 3.49
CA ASP A 97 -3.63 -51.19 4.49
C ASP A 97 -4.83 -50.46 3.85
N SER A 98 -6.00 -51.07 3.92
CA SER A 98 -7.26 -50.63 3.29
C SER A 98 -7.72 -49.24 3.77
N THR A 99 -7.24 -48.80 4.92
CA THR A 99 -7.64 -47.57 5.61
C THR A 99 -7.01 -46.31 4.97
N ALA A 100 -5.76 -46.40 4.54
CA ALA A 100 -5.05 -45.28 3.88
C ALA A 100 -5.65 -44.93 2.51
N CYS A 101 -6.13 -45.93 1.76
CA CYS A 101 -6.84 -45.71 0.49
C CYS A 101 -8.22 -45.06 0.68
N GLN A 102 -8.93 -45.33 1.77
CA GLN A 102 -10.21 -44.68 2.07
C GLN A 102 -10.04 -43.20 2.44
N GLU A 103 -9.02 -42.87 3.23
CA GLU A 103 -8.71 -41.47 3.54
C GLU A 103 -8.28 -40.71 2.28
N ILE A 104 -7.37 -41.25 1.47
CA ILE A 104 -6.95 -40.60 0.21
C ILE A 104 -8.12 -40.39 -0.75
N ASN A 105 -9.06 -41.34 -0.83
CA ASN A 105 -10.26 -41.22 -1.69
C ASN A 105 -11.29 -40.24 -1.11
N SER A 106 -11.42 -40.14 0.21
CA SER A 106 -12.23 -39.13 0.90
C SER A 106 -11.65 -37.72 0.72
N TRP A 107 -10.33 -37.57 0.85
CA TRP A 107 -9.62 -36.33 0.57
C TRP A 107 -9.73 -35.94 -0.90
N ARG A 108 -9.59 -36.88 -1.83
CA ARG A 108 -9.78 -36.64 -3.27
C ARG A 108 -11.23 -36.26 -3.59
N SER A 109 -12.21 -36.89 -2.97
CA SER A 109 -13.64 -36.55 -3.13
C SER A 109 -14.00 -35.18 -2.52
N THR A 110 -13.40 -34.85 -1.38
CA THR A 110 -13.53 -33.53 -0.73
C THR A 110 -12.86 -32.44 -1.57
N LEU A 111 -11.67 -32.70 -2.11
CA LEU A 111 -10.98 -31.79 -3.04
C LEU A 111 -11.74 -31.62 -4.36
N GLU A 112 -12.35 -32.67 -4.90
CA GLU A 112 -13.23 -32.60 -6.08
C GLU A 112 -14.53 -31.83 -5.78
N ALA A 113 -15.10 -32.00 -4.60
CA ALA A 113 -16.28 -31.24 -4.17
C ALA A 113 -15.96 -29.76 -3.92
N ILE A 114 -14.78 -29.43 -3.37
CA ILE A 114 -14.26 -28.07 -3.22
C ILE A 114 -13.97 -27.46 -4.59
N SER A 115 -13.34 -28.21 -5.50
CA SER A 115 -13.04 -27.78 -6.87
C SER A 115 -14.30 -27.54 -7.72
N ARG A 116 -15.44 -28.14 -7.36
CA ARG A 116 -16.74 -27.91 -8.02
C ARG A 116 -17.53 -26.73 -7.43
N ARG A 117 -17.11 -26.17 -6.30
CA ARG A 117 -17.79 -25.04 -5.66
C ARG A 117 -17.27 -23.72 -6.22
N ASP A 118 -18.20 -22.80 -6.45
CA ASP A 118 -17.89 -21.45 -6.88
C ASP A 118 -17.56 -20.59 -5.64
N LEU A 119 -16.26 -20.44 -5.34
CA LEU A 119 -15.78 -19.61 -4.25
C LEU A 119 -16.35 -18.19 -4.29
N ARG A 120 -16.49 -17.62 -5.49
CA ARG A 120 -17.02 -16.27 -5.64
C ARG A 120 -18.50 -16.24 -5.23
N ALA A 121 -19.29 -17.21 -5.67
CA ALA A 121 -20.70 -17.30 -5.27
C ALA A 121 -20.87 -17.51 -3.75
N ASP A 122 -20.00 -18.32 -3.12
CA ASP A 122 -20.02 -18.56 -1.67
C ASP A 122 -19.62 -17.30 -0.88
N LEU A 123 -18.61 -16.54 -1.33
CA LEU A 123 -18.25 -15.24 -0.74
C LEU A 123 -19.42 -14.25 -0.79
N VAL A 124 -20.08 -14.14 -1.95
CA VAL A 124 -21.24 -13.26 -2.15
C VAL A 124 -22.41 -13.67 -1.26
N SER A 125 -22.71 -14.96 -1.20
CA SER A 125 -23.81 -15.48 -0.39
C SER A 125 -23.56 -15.27 1.10
N CYS A 126 -22.31 -15.40 1.56
CA CYS A 126 -21.93 -15.11 2.93
C CYS A 126 -22.13 -13.62 3.28
N ALA A 127 -21.64 -12.72 2.43
CA ALA A 127 -21.83 -11.28 2.63
C ALA A 127 -23.32 -10.87 2.59
N LYS A 128 -24.12 -11.53 1.74
CA LYS A 128 -25.57 -11.32 1.69
C LYS A 128 -26.23 -11.74 2.99
N ALA A 129 -25.93 -12.93 3.51
CA ALA A 129 -26.45 -13.42 4.78
C ALA A 129 -26.13 -12.44 5.94
N MET A 130 -24.91 -11.91 5.98
CA MET A 130 -24.53 -10.88 6.94
C MET A 130 -25.37 -9.59 6.80
N SER A 131 -25.62 -9.15 5.57
CA SER A 131 -26.44 -7.95 5.32
C SER A 131 -27.90 -8.12 5.69
N GLU A 132 -28.41 -9.34 5.62
CA GLU A 132 -29.79 -9.73 6.00
C GLU A 132 -29.88 -10.12 7.48
N ASN A 133 -28.78 -10.02 8.23
CA ASN A 133 -28.65 -10.39 9.64
C ASN A 133 -28.95 -11.89 9.92
N ASP A 134 -28.77 -12.75 8.92
CA ASP A 134 -28.78 -14.22 9.08
C ASP A 134 -27.40 -14.71 9.54
N LEU A 135 -27.13 -14.52 10.82
CA LEU A 135 -25.82 -14.82 11.42
C LEU A 135 -25.51 -16.33 11.42
N MET A 136 -26.54 -17.18 11.51
CA MET A 136 -26.39 -18.63 11.48
C MET A 136 -25.91 -19.10 10.11
N MET A 137 -26.55 -18.61 9.04
CA MET A 137 -26.10 -18.89 7.69
C MET A 137 -24.71 -18.31 7.44
N ALA A 138 -24.46 -17.06 7.84
CA ALA A 138 -23.16 -16.42 7.69
C ALA A 138 -22.03 -17.24 8.35
N HIS A 139 -22.19 -17.66 9.61
CA HIS A 139 -21.22 -18.52 10.29
C HIS A 139 -20.98 -19.85 9.56
N SER A 140 -22.06 -20.54 9.15
CA SER A 140 -21.94 -21.80 8.40
C SER A 140 -21.19 -21.62 7.07
N MET A 141 -21.39 -20.49 6.40
CA MET A 141 -20.71 -20.18 5.15
C MET A 141 -19.24 -19.83 5.38
N MET A 142 -18.91 -19.10 6.44
CA MET A 142 -17.51 -18.81 6.80
C MET A 142 -16.71 -20.09 7.05
N GLU A 143 -17.27 -21.08 7.76
CA GLU A 143 -16.59 -22.37 7.97
C GLU A 143 -16.29 -23.10 6.67
N LYS A 144 -17.21 -23.04 5.70
CA LYS A 144 -17.01 -23.62 4.36
C LYS A 144 -15.94 -22.85 3.59
N LEU A 145 -15.98 -21.51 3.64
CA LEU A 145 -15.04 -20.65 2.94
C LEU A 145 -13.60 -20.86 3.41
N ARG A 146 -13.37 -21.13 4.71
CA ARG A 146 -12.03 -21.46 5.25
C ARG A 146 -11.36 -22.63 4.53
N GLN A 147 -12.13 -23.58 4.00
CA GLN A 147 -11.62 -24.74 3.29
C GLN A 147 -11.33 -24.46 1.80
N MET A 148 -11.75 -23.31 1.28
CA MET A 148 -11.70 -22.97 -0.15
C MET A 148 -10.69 -21.87 -0.48
N VAL A 149 -10.35 -21.04 0.50
CA VAL A 149 -9.41 -19.93 0.36
C VAL A 149 -7.96 -20.40 0.57
N SER A 150 -7.02 -19.74 -0.09
CA SER A 150 -5.60 -20.02 0.06
C SER A 150 -4.81 -18.79 -0.36
N VAL A 151 -3.82 -18.40 0.45
CA VAL A 151 -2.90 -17.30 0.09
C VAL A 151 -1.93 -17.68 -1.02
N SER A 152 -1.76 -18.96 -1.37
CA SER A 152 -0.86 -19.40 -2.45
C SER A 152 -1.62 -19.91 -3.68
N GLY A 153 -2.95 -19.87 -3.66
CA GLY A 153 -3.81 -20.39 -4.72
C GLY A 153 -4.06 -19.44 -5.90
N GLU A 154 -5.16 -19.68 -6.60
CA GLU A 154 -5.67 -18.81 -7.67
C GLU A 154 -6.01 -17.40 -7.14
N PRO A 155 -5.99 -16.35 -7.98
CA PRO A 155 -6.27 -14.97 -7.56
C PRO A 155 -7.51 -14.81 -6.67
N ILE A 156 -8.61 -15.48 -7.00
CA ILE A 156 -9.86 -15.43 -6.23
C ILE A 156 -9.75 -16.14 -4.87
N GLN A 157 -8.92 -17.19 -4.75
CA GLN A 157 -8.66 -17.86 -3.47
C GLN A 157 -7.84 -16.97 -2.54
N ARG A 158 -6.87 -16.25 -3.11
CA ARG A 158 -6.00 -15.30 -2.39
C ARG A 158 -6.78 -14.10 -1.90
N LEU A 159 -7.56 -13.47 -2.78
CA LEU A 159 -8.49 -12.41 -2.40
C LEU A 159 -9.54 -12.91 -1.40
N GLY A 160 -10.08 -14.11 -1.63
CA GLY A 160 -11.07 -14.74 -0.77
C GLY A 160 -10.59 -14.91 0.67
N ALA A 161 -9.30 -15.22 0.88
CA ALA A 161 -8.72 -15.29 2.21
C ALA A 161 -8.87 -13.96 2.96
N TYR A 162 -8.50 -12.85 2.32
CA TYR A 162 -8.58 -11.52 2.95
C TYR A 162 -10.02 -11.00 3.08
N LEU A 163 -10.90 -11.30 2.12
CA LEU A 163 -12.33 -10.98 2.23
C LEU A 163 -12.98 -11.75 3.39
N LEU A 164 -12.65 -13.03 3.54
CA LEU A 164 -13.14 -13.86 4.65
C LEU A 164 -12.68 -13.31 6.00
N GLU A 165 -11.41 -12.93 6.14
CA GLU A 165 -10.93 -12.27 7.35
C GLU A 165 -11.67 -10.97 7.64
N GLY A 166 -11.96 -10.15 6.60
CA GLY A 166 -12.79 -8.97 6.73
C GLY A 166 -14.20 -9.28 7.25
N LEU A 167 -14.85 -10.32 6.70
CA LEU A 167 -16.18 -10.76 7.11
C LEU A 167 -16.20 -11.28 8.56
N VAL A 168 -15.23 -12.10 8.94
CA VAL A 168 -15.06 -12.62 10.31
C VAL A 168 -14.84 -11.47 11.30
N ALA A 169 -13.95 -10.54 10.95
CA ALA A 169 -13.64 -9.37 11.77
C ALA A 169 -14.87 -8.48 12.00
N GLN A 170 -15.66 -8.26 10.94
CA GLN A 170 -16.90 -7.50 11.01
C GLN A 170 -17.94 -8.18 11.91
N LEU A 171 -18.15 -9.49 11.73
CA LEU A 171 -19.11 -10.27 12.50
C LEU A 171 -18.80 -10.26 14.00
N ALA A 172 -17.53 -10.37 14.35
CA ALA A 172 -17.06 -10.27 15.73
C ALA A 172 -17.08 -8.83 16.29
N SER A 173 -17.54 -7.83 15.51
CA SER A 173 -17.42 -6.39 15.84
C SER A 173 -15.98 -5.99 16.22
N SER A 174 -15.01 -6.74 15.71
CA SER A 174 -13.59 -6.64 16.05
C SER A 174 -12.81 -5.93 14.95
N GLY A 175 -13.45 -5.49 13.86
CA GLY A 175 -12.81 -4.80 12.74
C GLY A 175 -11.94 -3.62 13.17
N SER A 176 -12.42 -2.79 14.09
CA SER A 176 -11.63 -1.68 14.66
C SER A 176 -10.39 -2.17 15.42
N SER A 177 -10.54 -3.21 16.25
CA SER A 177 -9.45 -3.80 17.02
C SER A 177 -8.43 -4.52 16.13
N ILE A 178 -8.88 -5.25 15.11
CA ILE A 178 -8.04 -5.95 14.13
C ILE A 178 -7.33 -4.93 13.25
N TYR A 179 -8.03 -3.94 12.71
CA TYR A 179 -7.40 -2.86 11.93
C TYR A 179 -6.38 -2.08 12.75
N LYS A 180 -6.71 -1.74 14.02
CA LYS A 180 -5.76 -1.10 14.94
C LYS A 180 -4.60 -2.04 15.30
N ALA A 181 -4.81 -3.34 15.44
CA ALA A 181 -3.75 -4.32 15.67
C ALA A 181 -2.83 -4.45 14.44
N LEU A 182 -3.37 -4.49 13.23
CA LEU A 182 -2.60 -4.43 11.98
C LEU A 182 -1.80 -3.13 11.86
N ASN A 183 -2.29 -2.03 12.46
CA ASN A 183 -1.60 -0.73 12.47
C ASN A 183 -0.63 -0.54 13.66
N LYS A 184 -0.78 -1.34 14.74
CA LYS A 184 0.01 -1.25 16.00
C LYS A 184 1.00 -2.39 16.19
N CYS A 185 0.84 -3.53 15.51
CA CYS A 185 1.86 -4.57 15.45
C CYS A 185 2.98 -4.07 14.51
N PRO A 186 4.20 -3.83 15.02
CA PRO A 186 5.34 -3.38 14.23
C PRO A 186 5.98 -4.54 13.44
N GLU A 187 5.14 -5.41 12.87
CA GLU A 187 5.55 -6.48 11.97
C GLU A 187 4.76 -6.31 10.67
N PRO A 188 5.42 -6.12 9.52
CA PRO A 188 6.84 -6.29 9.27
C PRO A 188 7.64 -5.05 9.68
N ALA A 189 8.97 -5.15 9.80
CA ALA A 189 9.83 -4.01 10.10
C ALA A 189 9.63 -2.90 9.06
N SER A 190 9.84 -1.63 9.42
CA SER A 190 9.68 -0.50 8.50
C SER A 190 10.42 -0.69 7.16
N THR A 191 11.61 -1.29 7.21
CA THR A 191 12.43 -1.58 6.03
C THR A 191 11.83 -2.65 5.13
N GLU A 192 11.15 -3.64 5.71
CA GLU A 192 10.47 -4.70 4.97
C GLU A 192 9.19 -4.17 4.33
N LEU A 193 8.40 -3.37 5.05
CA LEU A 193 7.21 -2.71 4.48
C LEU A 193 7.58 -1.81 3.28
N LEU A 194 8.68 -1.07 3.39
CA LEU A 194 9.24 -0.30 2.26
C LEU A 194 9.60 -1.18 1.08
N SER A 195 10.19 -2.36 1.34
CA SER A 195 10.55 -3.30 0.28
C SER A 195 9.31 -3.81 -0.46
N TYR A 196 8.22 -4.12 0.25
CA TYR A 196 6.99 -4.62 -0.37
C TYR A 196 6.29 -3.54 -1.19
N MET A 197 6.21 -2.32 -0.66
CA MET A 197 5.70 -1.16 -1.42
C MET A 197 6.53 -0.90 -2.68
N HIS A 198 7.86 -1.03 -2.59
CA HIS A 198 8.73 -0.89 -3.76
C HIS A 198 8.51 -1.99 -4.79
N ILE A 199 8.35 -3.24 -4.35
CA ILE A 199 8.04 -4.36 -5.25
C ILE A 199 6.71 -4.08 -5.96
N LEU A 200 5.66 -3.68 -5.25
CA LEU A 200 4.37 -3.33 -5.86
C LEU A 200 4.51 -2.20 -6.90
N TYR A 201 5.28 -1.16 -6.57
CA TYR A 201 5.60 -0.07 -7.49
C TYR A 201 6.34 -0.53 -8.75
N GLU A 202 7.19 -1.56 -8.64
CA GLU A 202 7.93 -2.10 -9.78
C GLU A 202 7.10 -3.04 -10.66
N VAL A 203 6.34 -3.94 -10.04
CA VAL A 203 5.60 -5.00 -10.74
C VAL A 203 4.27 -4.51 -11.32
N CYS A 204 3.63 -3.51 -10.72
CA CYS A 204 2.36 -2.97 -11.19
C CYS A 204 2.48 -1.50 -11.59
N PRO A 205 1.78 -1.06 -12.65
CA PRO A 205 1.90 0.31 -13.16
C PRO A 205 1.09 1.34 -12.35
N TYR A 206 0.38 0.97 -11.28
CA TYR A 206 -0.60 1.84 -10.60
C TYR A 206 -0.02 3.19 -10.16
N PHE A 207 1.06 3.15 -9.38
CA PHE A 207 1.73 4.34 -8.87
C PHE A 207 2.51 5.06 -9.96
N LYS A 208 3.24 4.33 -10.80
CA LYS A 208 4.01 4.90 -11.92
C LYS A 208 3.10 5.67 -12.88
N PHE A 209 1.94 5.12 -13.22
CA PHE A 209 0.90 5.77 -13.99
C PHE A 209 0.46 7.10 -13.35
N GLY A 210 0.04 7.04 -12.09
CA GLY A 210 -0.44 8.21 -11.35
C GLY A 210 0.61 9.32 -11.27
N TYR A 211 1.82 8.96 -10.84
CA TYR A 211 2.93 9.89 -10.70
C TYR A 211 3.36 10.50 -12.03
N MET A 212 3.47 9.71 -13.11
CA MET A 212 3.82 10.24 -14.42
C MET A 212 2.74 11.16 -14.98
N SER A 213 1.46 10.81 -14.77
CA SER A 213 0.35 11.65 -15.18
C SER A 213 0.35 12.99 -14.46
N ALA A 214 0.48 12.98 -13.12
CA ALA A 214 0.51 14.18 -12.30
C ALA A 214 1.77 15.03 -12.61
N ASN A 215 2.94 14.41 -12.67
CA ASN A 215 4.20 15.09 -13.00
C ASN A 215 4.16 15.71 -14.40
N GLY A 216 3.53 15.06 -15.37
CA GLY A 216 3.32 15.61 -16.71
C GLY A 216 2.50 16.91 -16.68
N ALA A 217 1.38 16.90 -15.96
CA ALA A 217 0.54 18.09 -15.78
C ALA A 217 1.29 19.24 -15.09
N ILE A 218 2.05 18.91 -14.04
CA ILE A 218 2.85 19.87 -13.28
C ILE A 218 3.97 20.45 -14.16
N ALA A 219 4.72 19.60 -14.86
CA ALA A 219 5.81 20.04 -15.74
C ALA A 219 5.29 20.98 -16.84
N GLU A 220 4.15 20.67 -17.44
CA GLU A 220 3.53 21.51 -18.46
C GLU A 220 3.08 22.86 -17.90
N ALA A 221 2.40 22.87 -16.75
CA ALA A 221 1.95 24.11 -16.12
C ALA A 221 3.13 25.01 -15.67
N MET A 222 4.26 24.40 -15.32
CA MET A 222 5.45 25.07 -14.78
C MET A 222 6.54 25.35 -15.81
N LYS A 223 6.29 25.06 -17.10
CA LYS A 223 7.33 25.11 -18.15
C LYS A 223 8.09 26.45 -18.20
N GLU A 224 7.39 27.58 -18.09
CA GLU A 224 7.97 28.94 -18.16
C GLU A 224 8.31 29.55 -16.78
N GLU A 225 8.17 28.78 -15.69
CA GLU A 225 8.31 29.31 -14.33
C GLU A 225 9.74 29.15 -13.83
N ASN A 226 10.30 30.20 -13.22
CA ASN A 226 11.67 30.17 -12.67
C ASN A 226 11.71 29.77 -11.18
N ARG A 227 10.57 29.87 -10.49
CA ARG A 227 10.42 29.52 -9.07
C ARG A 227 9.15 28.69 -8.91
N VAL A 228 9.33 27.40 -8.63
CA VAL A 228 8.23 26.44 -8.51
C VAL A 228 8.09 26.01 -7.06
N HIS A 229 6.88 26.06 -6.53
CA HIS A 229 6.51 25.48 -5.24
C HIS A 229 5.53 24.34 -5.47
N ILE A 230 5.87 23.15 -5.01
CA ILE A 230 5.01 21.97 -5.03
C ILE A 230 4.55 21.69 -3.60
N ILE A 231 3.24 21.55 -3.41
CA ILE A 231 2.66 21.04 -2.16
C ILE A 231 2.17 19.62 -2.44
N ASP A 232 2.77 18.65 -1.75
CA ASP A 232 2.38 17.25 -1.82
C ASP A 232 1.67 16.86 -0.53
N PHE A 233 0.39 16.48 -0.64
CA PHE A 233 -0.42 16.08 0.50
C PHE A 233 -0.16 14.66 1.00
N GLN A 234 0.63 13.87 0.27
CA GLN A 234 1.07 12.54 0.69
C GLN A 234 2.49 12.25 0.18
N ILE A 235 3.49 12.88 0.80
CA ILE A 235 4.88 12.82 0.28
C ILE A 235 5.48 11.41 0.33
N GLY A 236 5.05 10.55 1.26
CA GLY A 236 5.51 9.17 1.38
C GLY A 236 7.04 9.06 1.36
N GLN A 237 7.60 8.37 0.35
CA GLN A 237 9.05 8.23 0.14
C GLN A 237 9.68 9.31 -0.76
N GLY A 238 8.88 10.21 -1.32
CA GLY A 238 9.29 11.21 -2.31
C GLY A 238 9.63 10.64 -3.69
N SER A 239 9.27 9.38 -3.97
CA SER A 239 9.60 8.68 -5.23
C SER A 239 9.00 9.37 -6.45
N GLN A 240 7.77 9.91 -6.34
CA GLN A 240 7.13 10.71 -7.40
C GLN A 240 8.04 11.84 -7.89
N TRP A 241 8.71 12.55 -6.99
CA TRP A 241 9.46 13.76 -7.33
C TRP A 241 10.83 13.50 -7.97
N VAL A 242 11.32 12.25 -7.92
CA VAL A 242 12.59 11.88 -8.53
C VAL A 242 12.59 12.20 -10.04
N THR A 243 11.56 11.74 -10.74
CA THR A 243 11.45 11.92 -12.21
C THR A 243 11.16 13.38 -12.58
N LEU A 244 10.41 14.11 -11.75
CA LEU A 244 10.12 15.52 -12.01
C LEU A 244 11.36 16.41 -11.82
N ILE A 245 12.17 16.16 -10.79
CA ILE A 245 13.44 16.89 -10.58
C ILE A 245 14.37 16.67 -11.79
N GLN A 246 14.47 15.43 -12.28
CA GLN A 246 15.25 15.11 -13.48
C GLN A 246 14.71 15.82 -14.73
N ALA A 247 13.39 15.83 -14.92
CA ALA A 247 12.75 16.53 -16.04
C ALA A 247 13.03 18.04 -16.01
N PHE A 248 12.95 18.66 -14.83
CA PHE A 248 13.28 20.07 -14.66
C PHE A 248 14.76 20.37 -14.88
N ALA A 249 15.66 19.46 -14.48
CA ALA A 249 17.09 19.59 -14.75
C ALA A 249 17.41 19.57 -16.25
N ALA A 250 16.65 18.80 -17.03
CA ALA A 250 16.79 18.70 -18.48
C ALA A 250 16.08 19.83 -19.26
N ARG A 251 15.43 20.78 -18.57
CA ARG A 251 14.66 21.85 -19.21
C ARG A 251 15.57 22.80 -20.01
N PRO A 252 15.20 23.20 -21.25
CA PRO A 252 15.89 24.26 -21.97
C PRO A 252 15.93 25.57 -21.15
N GLY A 253 17.08 26.23 -21.10
CA GLY A 253 17.29 27.43 -20.27
C GLY A 253 17.62 27.15 -18.80
N GLY A 254 17.67 25.87 -18.40
CA GLY A 254 18.10 25.43 -17.07
C GLY A 254 16.95 25.20 -16.08
N PRO A 255 17.26 24.55 -14.93
CA PRO A 255 16.26 24.20 -13.94
C PRO A 255 15.70 25.43 -13.21
N PRO A 256 14.41 25.42 -12.83
CA PRO A 256 13.87 26.39 -11.89
C PRO A 256 14.40 26.13 -10.48
N ARG A 257 14.23 27.12 -9.59
CA ARG A 257 14.30 26.84 -8.15
C ARG A 257 13.07 26.05 -7.73
N ILE A 258 13.26 24.86 -7.18
CA ILE A 258 12.19 23.98 -6.73
C ILE A 258 12.08 24.03 -5.22
N ARG A 259 10.88 24.26 -4.70
CA ARG A 259 10.53 24.05 -3.30
C ARG A 259 9.46 22.99 -3.20
N ILE A 260 9.64 22.00 -2.33
CA ILE A 260 8.61 20.98 -2.05
C ILE A 260 8.18 21.11 -0.60
N THR A 261 6.90 21.35 -0.36
CA THR A 261 6.26 21.13 0.94
C THR A 261 5.66 19.74 0.95
N GLY A 262 6.26 18.82 1.71
CA GLY A 262 5.78 17.44 1.86
C GLY A 262 4.99 17.27 3.15
N ILE A 263 3.74 16.84 3.02
CA ILE A 263 2.83 16.54 4.13
C ILE A 263 2.72 15.03 4.27
N ASP A 264 2.82 14.56 5.51
CA ASP A 264 2.54 13.17 5.88
C ASP A 264 2.37 13.11 7.40
N ASP A 265 1.64 12.13 7.91
CA ASP A 265 1.39 12.01 9.33
C ASP A 265 2.45 11.16 10.07
N MET A 266 2.28 11.08 11.39
CA MET A 266 3.17 10.29 12.25
C MET A 266 2.92 8.79 12.14
N THR A 267 1.72 8.35 11.73
CA THR A 267 1.41 6.93 11.49
C THR A 267 2.19 6.40 10.29
N SER A 268 2.36 7.20 9.25
CA SER A 268 3.21 6.89 8.09
C SER A 268 4.71 6.94 8.39
N ALA A 269 5.13 7.51 9.52
CA ALA A 269 6.56 7.58 9.87
C ALA A 269 7.17 6.18 10.05
N TYR A 270 6.37 5.23 10.54
CA TYR A 270 6.77 3.82 10.63
C TYR A 270 7.05 3.25 9.24
N ALA A 271 6.07 3.31 8.33
CA ALA A 271 6.25 2.84 6.95
C ALA A 271 7.39 3.57 6.24
N ARG A 272 7.69 4.81 6.62
CA ARG A 272 8.78 5.60 6.04
C ARG A 272 10.17 5.28 6.58
N GLY A 273 10.27 4.54 7.68
CA GLY A 273 11.53 4.27 8.37
C GLY A 273 12.09 5.49 9.12
N GLY A 274 11.25 6.48 9.44
CA GLY A 274 11.61 7.67 10.21
C GLY A 274 10.88 8.94 9.79
N GLY A 275 11.39 10.09 10.25
CA GLY A 275 10.78 11.39 10.01
C GLY A 275 10.89 11.91 8.56
N LEU A 276 10.12 12.94 8.25
CA LEU A 276 10.09 13.59 6.93
C LEU A 276 11.45 14.17 6.49
N SER A 277 12.35 14.44 7.43
CA SER A 277 13.71 14.92 7.14
C SER A 277 14.52 13.94 6.28
N ILE A 278 14.28 12.63 6.39
CA ILE A 278 14.94 11.61 5.57
C ILE A 278 14.58 11.78 4.09
N VAL A 279 13.30 12.06 3.80
CA VAL A 279 12.81 12.31 2.45
C VAL A 279 13.39 13.61 1.90
N GLY A 280 13.35 14.68 2.69
CA GLY A 280 13.94 15.97 2.33
C GLY A 280 15.44 15.84 1.99
N ASN A 281 16.20 15.10 2.80
CA ASN A 281 17.61 14.84 2.56
C ASN A 281 17.86 14.03 1.27
N ARG A 282 17.03 13.01 1.00
CA ARG A 282 17.12 12.20 -0.22
C ARG A 282 16.87 13.05 -1.48
N LEU A 283 15.80 13.86 -1.46
CA LEU A 283 15.46 14.75 -2.56
C LEU A 283 16.49 15.87 -2.75
N ALA A 284 17.01 16.44 -1.66
CA ALA A 284 18.07 17.45 -1.73
C ALA A 284 19.38 16.90 -2.31
N LYS A 285 19.77 15.66 -1.94
CA LYS A 285 20.92 14.97 -2.54
C LYS A 285 20.72 14.74 -4.04
N LEU A 286 19.53 14.31 -4.45
CA LEU A 286 19.17 14.13 -5.85
C LEU A 286 19.23 15.46 -6.61
N ALA A 287 18.57 16.51 -6.10
CA ALA A 287 18.56 17.83 -6.71
C ALA A 287 19.98 18.39 -6.86
N LYS A 288 20.84 18.22 -5.84
CA LYS A 288 22.27 18.58 -5.91
C LYS A 288 22.99 17.83 -7.04
N LYS A 289 22.75 16.52 -7.19
CA LYS A 289 23.33 15.71 -8.28
C LYS A 289 22.97 16.24 -9.67
N PHE A 290 21.77 16.81 -9.83
CA PHE A 290 21.28 17.37 -11.09
C PHE A 290 21.40 18.90 -11.17
N ASN A 291 22.15 19.54 -10.26
CA ASN A 291 22.33 21.00 -10.21
C ASN A 291 21.03 21.82 -10.15
N VAL A 292 20.00 21.28 -9.49
CA VAL A 292 18.70 21.94 -9.29
C VAL A 292 18.70 22.68 -7.94
N PRO A 293 18.47 24.00 -7.91
CA PRO A 293 18.30 24.73 -6.65
C PRO A 293 17.05 24.23 -5.92
N PHE A 294 17.22 23.70 -4.71
CA PHE A 294 16.18 22.93 -4.03
C PHE A 294 15.99 23.29 -2.56
N GLU A 295 14.73 23.34 -2.13
CA GLU A 295 14.32 23.52 -0.74
C GLU A 295 13.21 22.51 -0.38
N PHE A 296 13.29 21.91 0.80
CA PHE A 296 12.26 21.02 1.32
C PHE A 296 11.68 21.56 2.63
N ASN A 297 10.36 21.60 2.73
CA ASN A 297 9.62 21.97 3.93
C ASN A 297 8.76 20.78 4.38
N SER A 298 9.03 20.24 5.57
CA SER A 298 8.28 19.11 6.12
C SER A 298 7.09 19.59 6.95
N VAL A 299 5.91 19.01 6.73
CA VAL A 299 4.71 19.28 7.52
C VAL A 299 4.17 17.97 8.08
N SER A 300 4.39 17.74 9.38
CA SER A 300 4.01 16.50 10.07
C SER A 300 2.64 16.63 10.75
N VAL A 301 1.58 16.79 9.97
CA VAL A 301 0.20 16.90 10.47
C VAL A 301 -0.73 16.04 9.61
N SER A 302 -1.85 15.60 10.18
CA SER A 302 -2.89 14.94 9.39
C SER A 302 -3.39 15.87 8.28
N VAL A 303 -3.68 15.32 7.11
CA VAL A 303 -4.26 16.05 5.97
C VAL A 303 -5.56 16.76 6.38
N SER A 304 -6.35 16.15 7.27
CA SER A 304 -7.57 16.73 7.83
C SER A 304 -7.34 17.89 8.79
N GLU A 305 -6.11 18.26 9.12
CA GLU A 305 -5.75 19.32 10.07
C GLU A 305 -4.85 20.41 9.45
N VAL A 306 -4.44 20.24 8.19
CA VAL A 306 -3.58 21.19 7.48
C VAL A 306 -4.25 22.57 7.41
N LYS A 307 -3.47 23.62 7.74
CA LYS A 307 -3.87 25.03 7.64
C LYS A 307 -2.97 25.76 6.64
N PRO A 308 -3.41 26.90 6.06
CA PRO A 308 -2.61 27.66 5.08
C PRO A 308 -1.20 28.00 5.56
N LYS A 309 -1.05 28.36 6.84
CA LYS A 309 0.23 28.70 7.46
C LYS A 309 1.26 27.55 7.44
N ASN A 310 0.81 26.29 7.39
CA ASN A 310 1.70 25.13 7.33
C ASN A 310 2.36 24.99 5.95
N LEU A 311 1.71 25.50 4.91
CA LEU A 311 2.10 25.26 3.51
C LEU A 311 3.28 26.14 3.07
N GLY A 312 3.50 27.25 3.77
CA GLY A 312 4.63 28.14 3.56
C GLY A 312 4.64 28.77 2.17
N VAL A 313 3.49 29.09 1.59
CA VAL A 313 3.38 29.72 0.26
C VAL A 313 4.07 31.10 0.29
N ARG A 314 4.85 31.41 -0.75
CA ARG A 314 5.64 32.64 -0.86
C ARG A 314 5.26 33.42 -2.12
N PRO A 315 5.21 34.77 -2.07
CA PRO A 315 5.03 35.58 -3.27
C PRO A 315 6.09 35.32 -4.34
N GLY A 316 5.65 35.29 -5.61
CA GLY A 316 6.50 35.09 -6.77
C GLY A 316 6.93 33.64 -7.03
N GLU A 317 6.29 32.66 -6.38
CA GLU A 317 6.46 31.23 -6.70
C GLU A 317 5.19 30.71 -7.39
N ALA A 318 5.37 29.98 -8.48
CA ALA A 318 4.27 29.29 -9.15
C ALA A 318 3.94 28.01 -8.38
N LEU A 319 2.69 27.90 -7.94
CA LEU A 319 2.24 26.85 -7.04
C LEU A 319 1.60 25.68 -7.79
N ALA A 320 2.09 24.45 -7.55
CA ALA A 320 1.43 23.20 -7.90
C ALA A 320 0.98 22.49 -6.62
N VAL A 321 -0.20 21.87 -6.66
CA VAL A 321 -0.69 21.03 -5.55
C VAL A 321 -0.96 19.63 -6.06
N ASN A 322 -0.51 18.61 -5.32
CA ASN A 322 -0.66 17.21 -5.67
C ASN A 322 -1.42 16.45 -4.60
N PHE A 323 -2.49 15.77 -5.02
CA PHE A 323 -3.24 14.80 -4.24
C PHE A 323 -3.09 13.44 -4.92
N ALA A 324 -2.18 12.59 -4.43
CA ALA A 324 -2.01 11.24 -4.95
C ALA A 324 -2.37 10.23 -3.86
N PHE A 325 -3.47 9.50 -4.08
CA PHE A 325 -3.96 8.43 -3.22
C PHE A 325 -4.11 8.87 -1.75
N VAL A 326 -4.82 9.99 -1.51
CA VAL A 326 -4.86 10.60 -0.17
C VAL A 326 -6.22 11.15 0.23
N LEU A 327 -7.03 11.64 -0.71
CA LEU A 327 -8.31 12.27 -0.35
C LEU A 327 -9.33 11.24 0.11
N HIS A 328 -9.23 9.99 -0.37
CA HIS A 328 -10.09 8.90 0.10
C HIS A 328 -9.92 8.61 1.60
N HIS A 329 -8.73 8.80 2.19
CA HIS A 329 -8.51 8.63 3.63
C HIS A 329 -9.18 9.69 4.50
N MET A 330 -9.55 10.84 3.90
CA MET A 330 -10.18 11.91 4.67
C MET A 330 -11.63 11.56 5.02
N PRO A 331 -12.07 11.85 6.27
CA PRO A 331 -13.47 11.70 6.66
C PRO A 331 -14.38 12.51 5.72
N ASP A 332 -15.43 11.84 5.26
CA ASP A 332 -16.48 12.45 4.45
C ASP A 332 -17.64 12.94 5.34
N GLU A 333 -18.71 13.40 4.69
CA GLU A 333 -19.90 13.94 5.35
C GLU A 333 -20.68 12.88 6.16
N SER A 334 -20.45 11.59 5.91
CA SER A 334 -21.05 10.50 6.70
C SER A 334 -20.37 10.30 8.05
N VAL A 335 -19.14 10.80 8.20
CA VAL A 335 -18.31 10.64 9.42
C VAL A 335 -18.21 11.95 10.20
N SER A 336 -18.11 13.08 9.52
CA SER A 336 -17.88 14.39 10.15
C SER A 336 -18.67 15.49 9.45
N THR A 337 -19.34 16.33 10.26
CA THR A 337 -20.01 17.54 9.78
C THR A 337 -19.05 18.66 9.40
N GLU A 338 -17.75 18.52 9.71
CA GLU A 338 -16.72 19.52 9.36
C GLU A 338 -16.40 19.55 7.85
N ASN A 339 -16.83 18.53 7.10
CA ASN A 339 -16.61 18.40 5.65
C ASN A 339 -15.16 18.70 5.26
N HIS A 340 -14.24 17.88 5.79
CA HIS A 340 -12.80 18.10 5.66
C HIS A 340 -12.35 18.13 4.19
N ARG A 341 -12.93 17.29 3.33
CA ARG A 341 -12.62 17.21 1.90
C ARG A 341 -12.90 18.54 1.20
N ASP A 342 -14.10 19.09 1.34
CA ASP A 342 -14.44 20.35 0.67
C ASP A 342 -13.70 21.53 1.31
N ARG A 343 -13.51 21.53 2.63
CA ARG A 343 -12.72 22.56 3.33
C ARG A 343 -11.30 22.61 2.77
N LEU A 344 -10.66 21.47 2.58
CA LEU A 344 -9.32 21.37 2.03
C LEU A 344 -9.26 21.87 0.58
N LEU A 345 -10.20 21.47 -0.27
CA LEU A 345 -10.26 21.91 -1.66
C LEU A 345 -10.46 23.43 -1.76
N ARG A 346 -11.38 24.02 -0.98
CA ARG A 346 -11.58 25.48 -0.94
C ARG A 346 -10.33 26.21 -0.42
N MET A 347 -9.67 25.66 0.60
CA MET A 347 -8.41 26.20 1.09
C MET A 347 -7.35 26.19 -0.01
N VAL A 348 -7.15 25.06 -0.71
CA VAL A 348 -6.21 24.98 -1.83
C VAL A 348 -6.60 25.96 -2.94
N LYS A 349 -7.88 26.10 -3.28
CA LYS A 349 -8.32 27.08 -4.28
C LYS A 349 -7.95 28.51 -3.88
N SER A 350 -8.09 28.86 -2.59
CA SER A 350 -7.73 30.19 -2.08
C SER A 350 -6.24 30.54 -2.23
N LEU A 351 -5.37 29.53 -2.35
CA LEU A 351 -3.93 29.72 -2.61
C LEU A 351 -3.63 30.06 -4.07
N SER A 352 -4.65 30.01 -4.95
CA SER A 352 -4.54 30.26 -6.39
C SER A 352 -3.42 29.43 -7.06
N PRO A 353 -3.42 28.10 -6.91
CA PRO A 353 -2.43 27.24 -7.56
C PRO A 353 -2.55 27.34 -9.08
N LYS A 354 -1.41 27.25 -9.77
CA LYS A 354 -1.37 27.22 -11.24
C LYS A 354 -1.89 25.89 -11.79
N VAL A 355 -1.74 24.81 -11.02
CA VAL A 355 -2.29 23.49 -11.31
C VAL A 355 -2.50 22.69 -10.02
N VAL A 356 -3.57 21.91 -9.99
CA VAL A 356 -3.82 20.89 -8.97
C VAL A 356 -3.97 19.54 -9.65
N THR A 357 -3.26 18.52 -9.19
CA THR A 357 -3.37 17.14 -9.70
C THR A 357 -4.08 16.25 -8.69
N LEU A 358 -4.93 15.35 -9.19
CA LEU A 358 -5.62 14.34 -8.41
C LEU A 358 -5.37 12.96 -9.04
N VAL A 359 -4.90 12.02 -8.23
CA VAL A 359 -4.78 10.60 -8.58
C VAL A 359 -5.48 9.80 -7.48
N GLU A 360 -6.47 9.00 -7.84
CA GLU A 360 -7.28 8.24 -6.88
C GLU A 360 -7.66 6.86 -7.45
N GLN A 361 -8.01 5.93 -6.56
CA GLN A 361 -8.57 4.62 -6.91
C GLN A 361 -9.97 4.79 -7.54
N GLU A 362 -10.21 4.15 -8.68
CA GLU A 362 -11.52 4.17 -9.34
C GLU A 362 -12.43 3.05 -8.80
N SER A 363 -12.97 3.25 -7.59
CA SER A 363 -13.90 2.30 -6.95
C SER A 363 -14.96 3.01 -6.11
N ASN A 364 -16.17 2.43 -6.04
CA ASN A 364 -17.30 2.96 -5.28
C ASN A 364 -17.49 2.26 -3.93
N THR A 365 -16.49 2.35 -3.05
CA THR A 365 -16.52 1.69 -1.73
C THR A 365 -16.99 2.61 -0.60
N ASN A 366 -17.16 3.91 -0.83
CA ASN A 366 -17.51 4.83 0.25
C ASN A 366 -19.02 4.83 0.63
N THR A 367 -19.88 5.26 -0.29
CA THR A 367 -21.31 5.58 0.00
C THR A 367 -22.25 4.38 -0.05
N ALA A 368 -21.78 3.23 -0.53
CA ALA A 368 -22.58 2.03 -0.63
C ALA A 368 -22.83 1.39 0.75
N ALA A 369 -24.04 0.85 0.94
CA ALA A 369 -24.34 -0.06 2.04
C ALA A 369 -23.43 -1.30 1.98
N PHE A 370 -23.38 -2.06 3.08
CA PHE A 370 -22.42 -3.15 3.26
C PHE A 370 -22.34 -4.13 2.07
N PHE A 371 -23.47 -4.74 1.66
CA PHE A 371 -23.44 -5.77 0.61
C PHE A 371 -23.01 -5.25 -0.77
N PRO A 372 -23.58 -4.13 -1.30
CA PRO A 372 -23.07 -3.54 -2.54
C PRO A 372 -21.59 -3.11 -2.45
N ARG A 373 -21.15 -2.63 -1.28
CA ARG A 373 -19.74 -2.30 -1.02
C ARG A 373 -18.85 -3.54 -1.07
N PHE A 374 -19.29 -4.66 -0.49
CA PHE A 374 -18.58 -5.94 -0.55
C PHE A 374 -18.43 -6.41 -2.01
N MET A 375 -19.51 -6.36 -2.79
CA MET A 375 -19.49 -6.71 -4.21
C MET A 375 -18.49 -5.86 -5.00
N GLU A 376 -18.52 -4.55 -4.79
CA GLU A 376 -17.60 -3.62 -5.43
C GLU A 376 -16.14 -3.87 -5.02
N THR A 377 -15.89 -4.12 -3.74
CA THR A 377 -14.55 -4.46 -3.21
C THR A 377 -14.02 -5.74 -3.84
N MET A 378 -14.82 -6.81 -3.86
CA MET A 378 -14.45 -8.07 -4.48
C MET A 378 -14.13 -7.90 -5.97
N ASN A 379 -14.92 -7.11 -6.70
CA ASN A 379 -14.70 -6.87 -8.14
C ASN A 379 -13.43 -6.05 -8.41
N TYR A 380 -13.22 -4.98 -7.64
CA TYR A 380 -12.06 -4.11 -7.79
C TYR A 380 -10.76 -4.84 -7.47
N TYR A 381 -10.69 -5.50 -6.31
CA TYR A 381 -9.48 -6.20 -5.90
C TYR A 381 -9.27 -7.51 -6.67
N ALA A 382 -10.30 -8.15 -7.24
CA ALA A 382 -10.09 -9.30 -8.14
C ALA A 382 -9.22 -8.90 -9.33
N ALA A 383 -9.50 -7.75 -9.96
CA ALA A 383 -8.69 -7.23 -11.07
C ALA A 383 -7.24 -6.92 -10.64
N MET A 384 -7.03 -6.40 -9.42
CA MET A 384 -5.69 -6.18 -8.89
C MET A 384 -4.93 -7.50 -8.67
N PHE A 385 -5.55 -8.48 -8.00
CA PHE A 385 -4.95 -9.79 -7.71
C PHE A 385 -4.65 -10.58 -8.99
N GLU A 386 -5.52 -10.53 -9.99
CA GLU A 386 -5.29 -11.10 -11.32
C GLU A 386 -4.08 -10.44 -12.01
N SER A 387 -3.94 -9.12 -11.88
CA SER A 387 -2.82 -8.40 -12.50
C SER A 387 -1.47 -8.64 -11.80
N ILE A 388 -1.49 -8.97 -10.51
CA ILE A 388 -0.29 -9.44 -9.80
C ILE A 388 0.05 -10.87 -10.21
N ASP A 389 -0.97 -11.73 -10.41
CA ASP A 389 -0.79 -13.15 -10.81
C ASP A 389 -0.04 -13.31 -12.13
N VAL A 390 -0.22 -12.38 -13.07
CA VAL A 390 0.53 -12.43 -14.34
C VAL A 390 1.99 -12.00 -14.21
N THR A 391 2.34 -11.31 -13.12
CA THR A 391 3.65 -10.65 -12.97
C THR A 391 4.56 -11.40 -12.00
N LEU A 392 4.00 -11.96 -10.93
CA LEU A 392 4.74 -12.65 -9.88
C LEU A 392 4.25 -14.09 -9.72
N PRO A 393 5.16 -15.08 -9.61
CA PRO A 393 4.79 -16.47 -9.35
C PRO A 393 4.00 -16.66 -8.04
N ARG A 394 3.15 -17.68 -8.01
CA ARG A 394 2.16 -17.86 -6.93
C ARG A 394 2.74 -18.37 -5.61
N ASP A 395 3.87 -19.06 -5.66
CA ASP A 395 4.62 -19.56 -4.51
C ASP A 395 5.64 -18.54 -3.98
N HIS A 396 5.77 -17.40 -4.65
CA HIS A 396 6.78 -16.41 -4.31
C HIS A 396 6.43 -15.67 -3.01
N LYS A 397 7.20 -15.89 -1.94
CA LYS A 397 6.99 -15.25 -0.62
C LYS A 397 6.84 -13.73 -0.70
N GLN A 398 7.60 -13.07 -1.58
CA GLN A 398 7.47 -11.61 -1.73
C GLN A 398 6.10 -11.20 -2.30
N ARG A 399 5.45 -12.04 -3.12
CA ARG A 399 4.10 -11.76 -3.63
C ARG A 399 3.06 -11.85 -2.52
N ILE A 400 3.15 -12.88 -1.67
CA ILE A 400 2.32 -13.00 -0.45
C ILE A 400 2.46 -11.72 0.39
N ASN A 401 3.69 -11.31 0.67
CA ASN A 401 3.96 -10.12 1.49
C ASN A 401 3.46 -8.82 0.84
N VAL A 402 3.59 -8.69 -0.49
CA VAL A 402 3.00 -7.56 -1.22
C VAL A 402 1.49 -7.54 -1.05
N GLU A 403 0.80 -8.65 -1.30
CA GLU A 403 -0.66 -8.70 -1.16
C GLU A 403 -1.12 -8.44 0.26
N GLN A 404 -0.49 -9.08 1.24
CA GLN A 404 -0.84 -8.96 2.65
C GLN A 404 -0.61 -7.54 3.18
N HIS A 405 0.55 -6.95 2.90
CA HIS A 405 0.93 -5.66 3.50
C HIS A 405 0.52 -4.44 2.67
N CYS A 406 0.23 -4.61 1.37
CA CYS A 406 -0.10 -3.51 0.49
C CYS A 406 -1.59 -3.45 0.11
N LEU A 407 -2.29 -4.59 0.06
CA LEU A 407 -3.67 -4.65 -0.43
C LEU A 407 -4.66 -5.18 0.62
N ALA A 408 -4.28 -6.22 1.37
CA ALA A 408 -5.20 -6.88 2.30
C ALA A 408 -5.65 -5.95 3.42
N ARG A 409 -4.77 -5.07 3.91
CA ARG A 409 -5.14 -4.06 4.90
C ARG A 409 -6.29 -3.19 4.43
N ASP A 410 -6.26 -2.79 3.17
CA ASP A 410 -7.28 -1.92 2.60
C ASP A 410 -8.61 -2.70 2.44
N VAL A 411 -8.53 -3.92 1.91
CA VAL A 411 -9.69 -4.85 1.82
C VAL A 411 -10.35 -5.04 3.19
N VAL A 412 -9.56 -5.38 4.21
CA VAL A 412 -10.07 -5.59 5.57
C VAL A 412 -10.66 -4.31 6.15
N ASN A 413 -10.06 -3.14 5.93
CA ASN A 413 -10.63 -1.88 6.39
C ASN A 413 -12.00 -1.58 5.74
N ILE A 414 -12.15 -1.81 4.44
CA ILE A 414 -13.39 -1.56 3.69
C ILE A 414 -14.55 -2.46 4.16
N ILE A 415 -14.24 -3.72 4.48
CA ILE A 415 -15.24 -4.72 4.88
C ILE A 415 -15.51 -4.66 6.39
N ALA A 416 -14.48 -4.65 7.22
CA ALA A 416 -14.61 -4.88 8.65
C ALA A 416 -14.91 -3.63 9.49
N CYS A 417 -14.54 -2.45 8.99
CA CYS A 417 -14.68 -1.20 9.76
C CYS A 417 -15.93 -0.42 9.34
N GLU A 418 -16.41 0.44 10.24
CA GLU A 418 -17.47 1.40 9.96
C GLU A 418 -17.17 2.75 10.63
N GLY A 419 -17.97 3.77 10.31
CA GLY A 419 -17.81 5.10 10.90
C GLY A 419 -16.39 5.67 10.74
N ALA A 420 -15.84 6.28 11.79
CA ALA A 420 -14.51 6.89 11.74
C ALA A 420 -13.36 5.88 11.58
N ASP A 421 -13.55 4.61 11.95
CA ASP A 421 -12.51 3.59 11.85
C ASP A 421 -12.36 3.05 10.40
N ARG A 422 -13.38 3.20 9.56
CA ARG A 422 -13.28 2.94 8.12
C ARG A 422 -12.67 4.14 7.42
N VAL A 423 -11.40 4.03 7.03
CA VAL A 423 -10.62 5.10 6.38
C VAL A 423 -10.50 4.90 4.87
N GLU A 424 -10.54 3.66 4.40
CA GLU A 424 -10.50 3.34 2.96
C GLU A 424 -11.86 3.61 2.32
N ARG A 425 -12.02 4.85 1.81
CA ARG A 425 -13.29 5.38 1.31
C ARG A 425 -13.14 5.87 -0.13
N HIS A 426 -12.88 4.94 -1.03
CA HIS A 426 -12.71 5.25 -2.45
C HIS A 426 -14.02 5.80 -3.03
N GLU A 427 -13.88 6.78 -3.92
CA GLU A 427 -14.99 7.36 -4.68
C GLU A 427 -14.61 7.35 -6.16
N LEU A 428 -15.60 7.11 -7.03
CA LEU A 428 -15.42 7.26 -8.47
C LEU A 428 -15.01 8.70 -8.82
N LEU A 429 -14.21 8.86 -9.87
CA LEU A 429 -13.71 10.17 -10.31
C LEU A 429 -14.83 11.19 -10.51
N GLY A 430 -16.01 10.76 -10.99
CA GLY A 430 -17.17 11.62 -11.15
C GLY A 430 -17.55 12.39 -9.89
N LYS A 431 -17.43 11.78 -8.70
CA LYS A 431 -17.72 12.43 -7.42
C LYS A 431 -16.63 13.44 -7.05
N TRP A 432 -15.36 13.08 -7.26
CA TRP A 432 -14.25 14.02 -7.09
C TRP A 432 -14.37 15.23 -8.01
N ARG A 433 -14.76 15.03 -9.28
CA ARG A 433 -15.00 16.14 -10.24
C ARG A 433 -16.06 17.11 -9.73
N SER A 434 -17.16 16.61 -9.18
CA SER A 434 -18.20 17.44 -8.58
C SER A 434 -17.66 18.26 -7.40
N ARG A 435 -16.87 17.64 -6.51
CA ARG A 435 -16.23 18.34 -5.37
C ARG A 435 -15.29 19.46 -5.83
N PHE A 436 -14.44 19.18 -6.81
CA PHE A 436 -13.53 20.18 -7.40
C PHE A 436 -14.31 21.32 -8.07
N GLY A 437 -15.35 21.01 -8.86
CA GLY A 437 -16.20 22.03 -9.48
C GLY A 437 -16.89 22.92 -8.45
N MET A 438 -17.44 22.33 -7.38
CA MET A 438 -18.07 23.07 -6.29
C MET A 438 -17.08 23.94 -5.49
N ALA A 439 -15.80 23.55 -5.43
CA ALA A 439 -14.73 24.36 -4.84
C ALA A 439 -14.23 25.47 -5.78
N GLY A 440 -14.74 25.56 -7.01
CA GLY A 440 -14.39 26.61 -7.98
C GLY A 440 -13.20 26.27 -8.88
N PHE A 441 -12.80 25.00 -8.97
CA PHE A 441 -11.79 24.55 -9.91
C PHE A 441 -12.38 24.32 -11.30
N THR A 442 -11.56 24.55 -12.33
CA THR A 442 -11.89 24.17 -13.70
C THR A 442 -10.97 23.03 -14.18
N PRO A 443 -11.47 22.08 -14.98
CA PRO A 443 -10.63 21.00 -15.50
C PRO A 443 -9.44 21.53 -16.31
N TYR A 444 -8.29 20.90 -16.14
CA TYR A 444 -7.07 21.13 -16.92
C TYR A 444 -6.71 19.84 -17.68
N PRO A 445 -7.09 19.73 -18.97
CA PRO A 445 -6.81 18.52 -19.75
C PRO A 445 -5.33 18.22 -19.83
N LEU A 446 -4.98 16.94 -19.74
CA LEU A 446 -3.60 16.47 -19.82
C LEU A 446 -3.11 16.52 -21.26
N SER A 447 -1.85 16.95 -21.46
CA SER A 447 -1.26 16.98 -22.80
C SER A 447 -1.20 15.59 -23.46
N PRO A 448 -1.43 15.48 -24.78
CA PRO A 448 -1.25 14.23 -25.52
C PRO A 448 0.14 13.59 -25.36
N LEU A 449 1.17 14.39 -25.03
CA LEU A 449 2.52 13.91 -24.74
C LEU A 449 2.56 13.07 -23.45
N VAL A 450 1.78 13.45 -22.43
CA VAL A 450 1.67 12.69 -21.18
C VAL A 450 1.04 11.33 -21.47
N ASN A 451 -0.06 11.33 -22.25
CA ASN A 451 -0.73 10.11 -22.67
C ASN A 451 0.22 9.19 -23.48
N SER A 452 0.96 9.72 -24.46
CA SER A 452 1.90 8.92 -25.26
C SER A 452 3.06 8.33 -24.43
N THR A 453 3.57 9.10 -23.46
CA THR A 453 4.63 8.63 -22.55
C THR A 453 4.13 7.49 -21.66
N ILE A 454 2.92 7.61 -21.11
CA ILE A 454 2.30 6.55 -20.31
C ILE A 454 2.01 5.31 -21.19
N LYS A 455 1.51 5.48 -22.41
CA LYS A 455 1.35 4.36 -23.36
C LYS A 455 2.67 3.63 -23.59
N SER A 456 3.78 4.36 -23.70
CA SER A 456 5.11 3.75 -23.83
C SER A 456 5.54 3.02 -22.56
N LEU A 457 5.26 3.54 -21.37
CA LEU A 457 5.50 2.86 -20.09
C LEU A 457 4.76 1.51 -20.04
N LEU A 458 3.47 1.51 -20.41
CA LEU A 458 2.61 0.33 -20.30
C LEU A 458 3.05 -0.83 -21.20
N ARG A 459 3.82 -0.58 -22.25
CA ARG A 459 4.44 -1.64 -23.09
C ARG A 459 5.40 -2.55 -22.31
N ASN A 460 5.86 -2.12 -21.15
CA ASN A 460 6.72 -2.92 -20.26
C ASN A 460 5.93 -3.85 -19.34
N TYR A 461 4.59 -3.81 -19.37
CA TYR A 461 3.69 -4.62 -18.54
C TYR A 461 2.80 -5.49 -19.43
N SER A 462 1.92 -6.29 -18.81
CA SER A 462 0.94 -7.10 -19.55
C SER A 462 0.05 -6.23 -20.45
N ASP A 463 -0.23 -6.75 -21.64
CA ASP A 463 -1.17 -6.23 -22.63
C ASP A 463 -2.63 -6.14 -22.14
N LYS A 464 -2.94 -6.77 -21.01
CA LYS A 464 -4.23 -6.66 -20.32
C LYS A 464 -4.41 -5.31 -19.61
N TYR A 465 -3.34 -4.55 -19.38
CA TYR A 465 -3.45 -3.17 -18.92
C TYR A 465 -3.94 -2.28 -20.06
N ARG A 466 -4.90 -1.41 -19.75
CA ARG A 466 -5.41 -0.40 -20.67
C ARG A 466 -5.19 1.01 -20.15
N LEU A 467 -5.05 1.94 -21.08
CA LEU A 467 -5.07 3.37 -20.82
C LEU A 467 -6.17 4.01 -21.66
N GLU A 468 -7.12 4.62 -20.98
CA GLU A 468 -8.23 5.34 -21.60
C GLU A 468 -8.17 6.82 -21.21
N GLU A 469 -8.54 7.69 -22.15
CA GLU A 469 -8.73 9.12 -21.89
C GLU A 469 -10.22 9.43 -22.04
N ARG A 470 -10.86 9.89 -20.96
CA ARG A 470 -12.30 10.19 -20.91
C ARG A 470 -12.52 11.47 -20.12
N ASP A 471 -13.28 12.40 -20.70
CA ASP A 471 -13.66 13.69 -20.08
C ASP A 471 -12.49 14.52 -19.52
N GLY A 472 -11.33 14.47 -20.20
CA GLY A 472 -10.11 15.19 -19.80
C GLY A 472 -9.33 14.55 -18.65
N ALA A 473 -9.67 13.31 -18.28
CA ALA A 473 -8.96 12.50 -17.30
C ALA A 473 -8.39 11.23 -17.95
N LEU A 474 -7.35 10.67 -17.34
CA LEU A 474 -6.76 9.39 -17.72
C LEU A 474 -7.19 8.29 -16.75
N TYR A 475 -7.47 7.12 -17.30
CA TYR A 475 -7.85 5.92 -16.56
C TYR A 475 -6.88 4.80 -16.89
N LEU A 476 -6.21 4.29 -15.86
CA LEU A 476 -5.52 3.01 -15.92
C LEU A 476 -6.50 1.93 -15.51
N GLY A 477 -6.62 0.92 -16.36
CA GLY A 477 -7.50 -0.22 -16.09
C GLY A 477 -6.82 -1.56 -16.35
N TRP A 478 -7.41 -2.61 -15.77
CA TRP A 478 -7.09 -4.00 -16.05
C TRP A 478 -8.28 -4.66 -16.75
N MET A 479 -8.07 -5.19 -17.97
CA MET A 479 -9.12 -5.73 -18.83
C MET A 479 -10.29 -4.74 -19.01
N HIS A 480 -11.43 -4.98 -18.35
CA HIS A 480 -12.64 -4.14 -18.38
C HIS A 480 -12.85 -3.32 -17.10
N ARG A 481 -11.99 -3.44 -16.08
CA ARG A 481 -12.12 -2.75 -14.78
C ARG A 481 -11.17 -1.55 -14.66
N ASP A 482 -11.71 -0.36 -14.44
CA ASP A 482 -10.89 0.84 -14.16
C ASP A 482 -10.29 0.68 -12.74
N LEU A 483 -9.00 0.98 -12.60
CA LEU A 483 -8.25 0.80 -11.35
C LEU A 483 -7.84 2.14 -10.74
N VAL A 484 -7.23 3.01 -11.53
CA VAL A 484 -6.72 4.32 -11.07
C VAL A 484 -7.14 5.39 -12.06
N ALA A 485 -7.67 6.48 -11.55
CA ALA A 485 -7.99 7.67 -12.32
C ALA A 485 -7.00 8.80 -12.00
N SER A 486 -6.66 9.60 -13.00
CA SER A 486 -5.80 10.77 -12.87
C SER A 486 -6.37 11.96 -13.64
N CYS A 487 -6.42 13.12 -13.00
CA CYS A 487 -6.88 14.37 -13.62
C CYS A 487 -6.14 15.59 -13.06
N ALA A 488 -6.27 16.72 -13.74
CA ALA A 488 -5.69 17.99 -13.32
C ALA A 488 -6.71 19.14 -13.40
N TRP A 489 -6.45 20.21 -12.64
CA TRP A 489 -7.37 21.32 -12.40
C TRP A 489 -6.64 22.66 -12.28
N LYS A 490 -7.38 23.77 -12.47
CA LYS A 490 -6.92 25.16 -12.30
C LYS A 490 -7.81 25.96 -11.35
#